data_AF-A0A7J9NT80-F1
#
_entry.id   AF-A0A7J9NT80-F1
#
_cell.length_a   1.000
_cell.length_b   1.000
_cell.length_c   1.000
_cell.angle_alpha   90.00
_cell.angle_beta   90.00
_cell.angle_gamma   90.00
#
_symmetry.space_group_name_H-M   'P 1'
#
loop_
_entity.id
_entity.type
_entity.pdbx_description
1 polymer ?
#
loop_
_entity_poly.entity_id
_entity_poly.type
_entity_poly.pdbx_seq_one_letter_code
_entity_poly.pdbx_strand_id
1 'polypeptide(L)' 'MGLDINLKSYFKKDISYVLFNVLLVIFGISVILRLFYGPFCGIIPYWIELVPKLEVFLGGISVLLILGVLITEYILK' A
#
# COMPACT_ATOMS: atom_id res chain seq x y z
N MET A 1 -19.28 1.87 20.70
CA MET A 1 -19.16 2.83 19.60
C MET A 1 -18.43 2.13 18.47
N GLY A 2 -19.18 1.62 17.50
CA GLY A 2 -18.59 1.02 16.30
C GLY A 2 -17.94 2.14 15.49
N LEU A 3 -16.65 2.03 15.24
CA LEU A 3 -15.97 2.84 14.25
C LEU A 3 -16.42 2.35 12.87
N ASP A 4 -17.66 2.69 12.48
CA ASP A 4 -18.10 2.65 11.08
C ASP A 4 -17.40 3.82 10.36
N ILE A 5 -16.08 3.68 10.18
CA ILE A 5 -15.30 4.57 9.34
C ILE A 5 -15.75 4.26 7.92
N ASN A 6 -16.79 4.96 7.46
CA ASN A 6 -17.29 4.84 6.11
C ASN A 6 -16.35 5.60 5.16
N LEU A 7 -15.14 5.03 4.97
CA LEU A 7 -14.08 5.51 4.08
C LEU A 7 -14.59 5.76 2.67
N LYS A 8 -15.64 5.04 2.26
CA LYS A 8 -16.33 5.24 0.99
C LYS A 8 -16.89 6.66 0.84
N SER A 9 -17.34 7.32 1.92
CA SER A 9 -17.90 8.68 1.83
C SER A 9 -16.87 9.75 1.44
N TYR A 10 -15.57 9.46 1.61
CA TYR A 10 -14.49 10.38 1.24
C TYR A 10 -14.14 10.32 -0.24
N PHE A 11 -14.61 9.30 -0.96
CA PHE A 11 -14.35 9.14 -2.38
C PHE A 11 -15.62 9.43 -3.17
N LYS A 12 -15.54 10.34 -4.14
CA LYS A 12 -16.68 10.59 -5.05
C LYS A 12 -16.93 9.44 -6.00
N LYS A 13 -15.92 8.60 -6.24
CA LYS A 13 -15.94 7.51 -7.22
C LYS A 13 -15.51 6.19 -6.60
N ASP A 14 -16.27 5.14 -6.91
CA ASP A 14 -15.97 3.77 -6.48
C ASP A 14 -14.56 3.32 -6.95
N ILE A 15 -14.09 3.80 -8.11
CA ILE A 15 -12.75 3.49 -8.63
C ILE A 15 -11.64 4.02 -7.71
N SER A 16 -11.76 5.26 -7.22
CA SER A 16 -10.77 5.83 -6.28
C SER A 16 -10.79 5.09 -4.93
N TYR A 17 -11.96 4.64 -4.48
CA TYR A 17 -12.09 3.82 -3.28
C TYR A 17 -11.41 2.44 -3.44
N VAL A 18 -11.58 1.79 -4.60
CA VAL A 18 -10.89 0.52 -4.90
C VAL A 18 -9.38 0.71 -4.96
N LEU A 19 -8.89 1.75 -5.65
CA LEU A 19 -7.46 2.06 -5.72
C LEU A 19 -6.86 2.33 -4.32
N PHE A 20 -7.59 3.04 -3.46
CA PHE A 20 -7.18 3.29 -2.09
C PHE A 20 -7.16 2.02 -1.23
N ASN A 21 -8.15 1.12 -1.39
CA ASN A 21 -8.14 -0.17 -0.71
C ASN A 21 -6.95 -1.04 -1.14
N VAL A 22 -6.63 -1.07 -2.44
CA VAL A 22 -5.44 -1.78 -2.94
C VAL A 22 -4.17 -1.19 -2.34
N LEU A 23 -4.09 0.14 -2.22
CA LEU A 23 -2.97 0.82 -1.56
C LEU A 23 -2.85 0.40 -0.09
N LEU A 24 -3.96 0.33 0.66
CA LEU A 24 -3.96 -0.12 2.05
C LEU A 24 -3.45 -1.56 2.19
N VAL A 25 -3.86 -2.46 1.30
CA VAL A 25 -3.39 -3.86 1.29
C VAL A 25 -1.88 -3.92 1.03
N ILE A 26 -1.38 -3.19 0.04
CA ILE A 26 0.05 -3.13 -0.28
C ILE A 26 0.85 -2.55 0.88
N PHE A 27 0.34 -1.49 1.51
CA PHE A 27 0.95 -0.90 2.70
C PHE A 27 1.02 -1.91 3.85
N GLY A 28 -0.08 -2.65 4.10
CA GLY A 28 -0.11 -3.71 5.10
C GLY A 28 0.92 -4.80 4.83
N ILE A 29 1.05 -5.27 3.58
CA ILE A 29 2.07 -6.24 3.18
C ILE A 29 3.47 -5.70 3.43
N SER A 30 3.74 -4.44 3.08
CA SER A 30 5.05 -3.80 3.29
C SER A 30 5.42 -3.73 4.78
N VAL A 31 4.46 -3.35 5.64
CA VAL A 31 4.65 -3.34 7.10
C VAL A 31 4.97 -4.74 7.63
N ILE A 32 4.22 -5.74 7.20
CA ILE A 32 4.46 -7.14 7.59
C ILE A 32 5.86 -7.59 7.15
N LEU A 33 6.24 -7.30 5.90
CA LEU A 33 7.54 -7.63 5.35
C LEU A 33 8.68 -7.02 6.19
N ARG A 34 8.52 -5.76 6.60
CA ARG A 34 9.49 -5.04 7.41
C ARG A 34 9.58 -5.54 8.85
N LEU A 35 8.45 -5.93 9.44
CA LEU A 35 8.41 -6.56 10.77
C LEU A 35 9.16 -7.89 10.77
N PHE A 36 9.02 -8.68 9.70
CA PHE A 36 9.75 -9.94 9.57
C PHE A 36 11.20 -9.75 9.13
N TYR A 37 11.53 -8.64 8.45
CA TYR A 37 12.89 -8.38 8.00
C TYR A 37 13.90 -8.44 9.14
N GLY A 38 13.64 -7.75 10.27
CA GLY A 38 14.54 -7.73 11.42
C GLY A 38 14.97 -9.13 11.91
N PRO A 39 14.04 -10.01 12.32
CA PRO A 39 14.38 -11.34 12.83
C PRO A 39 14.89 -12.31 11.76
N PHE A 40 14.40 -12.24 10.52
CA PHE A 40 14.76 -13.22 9.48
C PHE A 40 16.01 -12.86 8.69
N CYS A 41 16.42 -11.59 8.69
CA CYS A 41 17.62 -11.12 7.99
C CYS A 41 18.91 -11.79 8.52
N GLY A 42 18.96 -12.13 9.81
CA GLY A 42 20.06 -12.89 10.41
C GLY A 42 20.01 -14.41 10.18
N ILE A 43 18.86 -14.95 9.76
CA ILE A 43 18.62 -16.40 9.61
C ILE A 43 18.71 -16.82 8.14
N ILE A 44 18.21 -15.98 7.23
CA ILE A 44 18.13 -16.27 5.81
C ILE A 44 18.97 -15.23 5.06
N PRO A 45 20.19 -15.57 4.59
CA PRO A 45 21.07 -14.60 3.96
C PRO A 45 20.49 -13.97 2.68
N TYR A 46 19.59 -14.70 1.99
CA TYR A 46 18.89 -14.19 0.80
C TYR A 46 17.87 -13.08 1.12
N TRP A 47 17.36 -13.01 2.35
CA TRP A 47 16.38 -11.98 2.74
C TRP A 47 16.98 -10.57 2.77
N ILE A 48 18.29 -10.45 3.04
CA ILE A 48 19.00 -9.17 3.09
C ILE A 48 18.93 -8.42 1.75
N GLU A 49 18.84 -9.15 0.64
CA GLU A 49 18.82 -8.59 -0.71
C GLU A 49 17.40 -8.59 -1.31
N LEU A 50 16.61 -9.62 -1.01
CA LEU A 50 15.25 -9.78 -1.54
C LEU A 50 14.27 -8.76 -0.94
N VAL A 51 14.28 -8.59 0.38
CA VAL A 51 13.28 -7.75 1.08
C VAL A 51 13.41 -6.28 0.69
N PRO A 52 14.62 -5.67 0.63
CA PRO A 52 14.75 -4.29 0.17
C PRO A 52 14.30 -4.09 -1.29
N LYS A 53 14.58 -5.05 -2.19
CA LYS A 53 14.12 -4.98 -3.58
C LYS A 53 12.59 -5.03 -3.67
N LEU A 54 11.96 -5.89 -2.87
CA LEU A 54 10.50 -5.95 -2.77
C LEU A 54 9.92 -4.65 -2.19
N GLU A 55 10.51 -4.08 -1.13
CA GLU A 55 10.06 -2.81 -0.57
C GLU A 55 10.13 -1.67 -1.60
N VAL A 56 11.20 -1.59 -2.40
CA VAL A 56 11.33 -0.60 -3.49
C VAL A 56 10.23 -0.79 -4.53
N PHE A 57 9.96 -2.04 -4.94
CA PHE A 57 8.92 -2.34 -5.92
C PHE A 57 7.51 -2.00 -5.39
N LEU A 58 7.19 -2.41 -4.16
CA LEU A 58 5.93 -2.09 -3.50
C LEU A 58 5.77 -0.58 -3.29
N GLY A 59 6.86 0.12 -2.94
CA GLY A 59 6.89 1.57 -2.83
C GLY A 59 6.58 2.25 -4.17
N GLY A 60 7.19 1.79 -5.26
CA GLY A 60 6.91 2.28 -6.60
C GLY A 60 5.44 2.11 -7.02
N ILE A 61 4.86 0.92 -6.77
CA ILE A 61 3.43 0.67 -7.02
C ILE A 61 2.56 1.60 -6.17
N SER A 62 2.93 1.81 -4.90
CA SER A 62 2.18 2.70 -4.00
C SER A 62 2.14 4.13 -4.51
N VAL A 63 3.26 4.66 -5.02
CA VAL A 63 3.31 6.00 -5.62
C VAL A 63 2.40 6.09 -6.86
N LEU A 64 2.44 5.08 -7.74
CA LEU A 64 1.56 5.03 -8.91
C LEU A 64 0.08 4.97 -8.51
N LEU A 65 -0.27 4.22 -7.47
CA LEU A 65 -1.64 4.16 -6.95
C LEU A 65 -2.09 5.51 -6.36
N ILE A 66 -1.22 6.21 -5.62
CA ILE A 66 -1.52 7.56 -5.11
C ILE A 66 -1.78 8.52 -6.27
N LEU A 67 -0.91 8.51 -7.29
CA LEU A 67 -1.11 9.31 -8.50
C LEU A 67 -2.41 8.93 -9.21
N GLY A 68 -2.71 7.64 -9.32
CA GLY A 68 -3.97 7.14 -9.87
C GLY A 68 -5.17 7.67 -9.11
N VAL A 69 -5.19 7.58 -7.78
CA VAL A 69 -6.25 8.13 -6.94
C VAL A 69 -6.41 9.63 -7.17
N LEU A 70 -5.30 10.39 -7.14
CA LEU A 70 -5.31 11.84 -7.35
C LEU A 70 -5.84 12.20 -8.74
N ILE A 71 -5.35 11.54 -9.79
CA ILE A 71 -5.82 11.75 -11.18
C ILE A 71 -7.31 11.45 -11.30
N THR A 72 -7.76 10.34 -10.73
CA THR A 72 -9.17 9.91 -10.82
C THR A 72 -10.11 10.82 -10.03
N GLU A 73 -9.64 11.44 -8.95
CA GLU A 73 -10.39 12.45 -8.19
C GLU A 73 -10.34 13.85 -8.84
N TYR A 74 -9.20 14.26 -9.41
CA TYR A 74 -9.00 15.61 -9.97
C TYR A 74 -9.47 15.77 -11.42
N ILE A 75 -9.12 14.85 -12.32
CA ILE A 75 -9.46 14.96 -13.76
C ILE A 75 -10.94 14.67 -13.99
N LEU A 76 -11.49 13.78 -13.19
CA LEU A 76 -12.85 13.26 -13.32
C LEU A 76 -13.82 14.00 -12.37
N LYS A 77 -13.43 15.19 -11.90
CA LYS A 77 -14.24 16.10 -11.08
C LYS A 77 -15.51 16.56 -11.80
#